data_AF-A0A377VEU3-F1
#
_entry.id   AF-A0A377VEU3-F1
#
_cell.length_a   1.000
_cell.length_b   1.000
_cell.length_c   1.000
_cell.angle_alpha   90.00
_cell.angle_beta   90.00
_cell.angle_gamma   90.00
#
_symmetry.space_group_name_H-M   'P 1'
#
loop_
_entity.id
_entity.type
_entity.pdbx_description
1 polymer ?
#
loop_
_entity_poly.entity_id
_entity_poly.type
_entity_poly.pdbx_seq_one_letter_code
_entity_poly.pdbx_strand_id
1 'polypeptide(L)'
;MDLRDEDGLLNKGRVWLQADDIDVKPWLGRWMQDNIALKSARFSLEGWMTIEKGDVASGDVWLKKGGASWQGDNEVHHLSVDNLTAHLSHDKQSWAFYIPDTRIAIDDKPLAKRSPGDGVDPGAGRWWRRSSA
;
A
#
# COMPACT_ATOMS: atom_id res chain seq x y z
N MET A 1 20.23 2.52 -7.26
CA MET A 1 19.89 1.11 -7.56
C MET A 1 21.16 0.30 -7.46
N ASP A 2 21.14 -0.82 -6.73
CA ASP A 2 22.28 -1.73 -6.57
C ASP A 2 21.79 -3.17 -6.72
N LEU A 3 22.29 -3.86 -7.75
CA LEU A 3 21.84 -5.19 -8.16
C LEU A 3 23.06 -6.10 -8.37
N ARG A 4 22.96 -7.35 -7.93
CA ARG A 4 23.95 -8.39 -8.23
C ARG A 4 23.27 -9.57 -8.90
N ASP A 5 23.91 -10.02 -9.97
CA ASP A 5 23.44 -11.09 -10.84
C ASP A 5 24.20 -12.38 -10.54
N GLU A 6 23.46 -13.49 -10.45
CA GLU A 6 23.98 -14.85 -10.53
C GLU A 6 23.08 -15.59 -11.52
N ASP A 7 23.67 -16.17 -12.58
CA ASP A 7 22.98 -16.92 -13.64
C ASP A 7 21.98 -16.13 -14.52
N GLY A 8 22.06 -14.79 -14.58
CA GLY A 8 21.22 -13.96 -15.46
C GLY A 8 19.83 -13.62 -14.89
N LEU A 9 19.57 -14.00 -13.64
CA LEU A 9 18.36 -13.69 -12.89
C LEU A 9 18.72 -12.85 -11.66
N LEU A 10 17.91 -11.83 -11.38
CA LEU A 10 18.07 -10.95 -10.21
C LEU A 10 17.98 -11.74 -8.90
N ASN A 11 19.12 -12.20 -8.39
CA ASN A 11 19.17 -13.08 -7.22
C ASN A 11 19.12 -12.28 -5.91
N LYS A 12 19.77 -11.10 -5.87
CA LYS A 12 19.79 -10.23 -4.69
C LYS A 12 19.98 -8.76 -5.06
N GLY A 13 19.23 -7.87 -4.41
CA GLY A 13 19.44 -6.44 -4.62
C GLY A 13 18.40 -5.54 -3.96
N ARG A 14 18.61 -4.24 -4.10
CA ARG A 14 17.63 -3.22 -3.69
C ARG A 14 17.19 -2.40 -4.90
N VAL A 15 15.89 -2.42 -5.13
CA VAL A 15 15.21 -1.58 -6.12
C VAL A 15 14.69 -0.34 -5.42
N TRP A 16 14.77 0.80 -6.09
CA TRP A 16 14.21 2.07 -5.63
C TRP A 16 13.36 2.67 -6.73
N LEU A 17 12.23 3.26 -6.36
CA LEU A 17 11.33 3.95 -7.25
C LEU A 17 10.79 5.21 -6.57
N GLN A 18 10.73 6.30 -7.31
CA GLN A 18 10.00 7.51 -6.93
C GLN A 18 9.07 7.90 -8.06
N ALA A 19 7.87 8.33 -7.71
CA ALA A 19 6.93 8.92 -8.64
C ALA A 19 6.17 10.04 -7.96
N ASP A 20 6.02 11.17 -8.63
CA ASP A 20 5.36 12.35 -8.09
C ASP A 20 4.04 12.59 -8.82
N ASP A 21 2.99 12.89 -8.06
CA ASP A 21 1.66 13.24 -8.56
C ASP A 21 1.11 12.28 -9.63
N ILE A 22 1.21 10.97 -9.38
CA ILE A 22 0.74 9.96 -10.33
C ILE A 22 -0.75 9.71 -10.20
N ASP A 23 -1.46 9.61 -11.32
CA ASP A 23 -2.86 9.17 -11.35
C ASP A 23 -2.92 7.66 -11.15
N VAL A 24 -3.42 7.23 -9.99
CA VAL A 24 -3.49 5.81 -9.63
C VAL A 24 -4.86 5.19 -9.87
N LYS A 25 -5.82 5.93 -10.43
CA LYS A 25 -7.14 5.39 -10.78
C LYS A 25 -7.07 4.10 -11.61
N PRO A 26 -6.17 3.93 -12.60
CA PRO A 26 -6.09 2.69 -13.38
C PRO A 26 -5.70 1.45 -12.55
N TRP A 27 -4.94 1.62 -11.46
CA TRP A 27 -4.57 0.53 -10.57
C TRP A 27 -5.64 0.28 -9.51
N LEU A 28 -6.27 1.34 -9.00
CA LEU A 28 -7.31 1.25 -7.97
C LEU A 28 -8.68 0.78 -8.49
N GLY A 29 -9.03 1.13 -9.73
CA GLY A 29 -10.29 0.71 -10.34
C GLY A 29 -10.43 -0.80 -10.56
N ARG A 30 -9.30 -1.54 -10.57
CA ARG A 30 -9.31 -3.02 -10.63
C ARG A 30 -9.65 -3.68 -9.29
N TRP A 31 -9.41 -2.98 -8.17
CA TRP A 31 -9.66 -3.48 -6.82
C TRP A 31 -11.01 -3.00 -6.28
N MET A 32 -11.39 -1.76 -6.58
CA MET A 32 -12.72 -1.21 -6.28
C MET A 32 -13.71 -1.59 -7.38
N GLN A 33 -14.33 -2.76 -7.28
CA GLN A 33 -15.42 -3.15 -8.18
C GLN A 33 -16.61 -2.22 -8.01
N ASP A 34 -16.99 -1.54 -9.10
CA ASP A 34 -18.24 -0.86 -9.49
C ASP A 34 -18.96 0.11 -8.52
N ASN A 35 -18.55 0.20 -7.25
CA ASN A 35 -19.33 0.90 -6.21
C ASN A 35 -18.74 2.25 -5.79
N ILE A 36 -17.53 2.60 -6.22
CA ILE A 36 -16.86 3.86 -5.86
C ILE A 36 -16.40 4.55 -7.14
N ALA A 37 -17.19 5.51 -7.62
CA ALA A 37 -16.83 6.37 -8.74
C ALA A 37 -15.76 7.39 -8.29
N LEU A 38 -14.48 6.97 -8.36
CA LEU A 38 -13.35 7.86 -8.10
C LEU A 38 -13.35 9.04 -9.08
N LYS A 39 -13.45 10.26 -8.56
CA LYS A 39 -13.22 11.49 -9.32
C LYS A 39 -11.73 11.75 -9.48
N SER A 40 -10.97 11.54 -8.41
CA SER A 40 -9.50 11.64 -8.41
C SER A 40 -8.87 10.56 -7.53
N ALA A 41 -7.65 10.16 -7.88
CA ALA A 41 -6.75 9.43 -6.98
C ALA A 41 -5.33 9.75 -7.43
N ARG A 42 -4.67 10.67 -6.73
CA ARG A 42 -3.33 11.15 -7.09
C ARG A 42 -2.41 11.14 -5.89
N PHE A 43 -1.21 10.58 -6.07
CA PHE A 43 -0.25 10.41 -4.98
C PHE A 43 1.17 10.65 -5.47
N SER A 44 1.98 11.22 -4.59
CA SER A 44 3.44 11.19 -4.68
C SER A 44 3.97 10.11 -3.75
N LEU A 45 4.77 9.20 -4.28
CA LEU A 45 5.32 8.06 -3.55
C LEU A 45 6.81 7.88 -3.77
N GLU A 46 7.43 7.25 -2.79
CA GLU A 46 8.77 6.71 -2.87
C GLU A 46 8.77 5.31 -2.27
N GLY A 47 9.55 4.39 -2.82
CA GLY A 47 9.59 3.03 -2.34
C GLY A 47 10.93 2.35 -2.57
N TRP A 48 11.26 1.46 -1.65
CA TRP A 48 12.39 0.55 -1.72
C TRP A 48 11.89 -0.88 -1.64
N MET A 49 12.52 -1.77 -2.39
CA MET A 49 12.21 -3.19 -2.36
C MET A 49 13.51 -3.98 -2.29
N THR A 50 13.56 -4.93 -1.36
CA THR A 50 14.68 -5.87 -1.21
C THR A 50 14.29 -7.19 -1.84
N ILE A 51 15.10 -7.66 -2.77
CA ILE A 51 14.97 -8.96 -3.42
C ILE A 51 16.02 -9.89 -2.81
N GLU A 52 15.60 -11.09 -2.41
CA GLU A 52 16.48 -12.17 -1.97
C GLU A 52 16.05 -13.48 -2.60
N LYS A 53 17.01 -14.23 -3.16
CA LYS A 53 16.76 -15.50 -3.84
C LYS A 53 15.77 -15.40 -5.00
N GLY A 54 15.73 -14.25 -5.67
CA GLY A 54 14.76 -13.97 -6.74
C GLY A 54 13.37 -13.56 -6.27
N ASP A 55 13.07 -13.63 -4.98
CA ASP A 55 11.78 -13.25 -4.40
C ASP A 55 11.84 -11.90 -3.68
N VAL A 56 10.69 -11.22 -3.56
CA VAL A 56 10.60 -10.01 -2.74
C VAL A 56 10.64 -10.41 -1.26
N ALA A 57 11.67 -9.98 -0.55
CA ALA A 57 11.85 -10.24 0.88
C ALA A 57 11.22 -9.16 1.76
N SER A 58 11.34 -7.90 1.35
CA SER A 58 10.80 -6.75 2.07
C SER A 58 10.67 -5.51 1.20
N GLY A 59 9.99 -4.50 1.71
CA GLY A 59 9.97 -3.17 1.12
C GLY A 59 9.51 -2.10 2.10
N ASP A 60 9.89 -0.88 1.79
CA ASP A 60 9.42 0.31 2.48
C ASP A 60 8.69 1.18 1.46
N VAL A 61 7.53 1.71 1.84
CA VAL A 61 6.79 2.68 1.03
C VAL A 61 6.57 3.94 1.83
N TRP A 62 6.76 5.07 1.16
CA TRP A 62 6.47 6.40 1.65
C TRP A 62 5.50 7.09 0.71
N LEU A 63 4.24 7.23 1.16
CA LEU A 63 3.27 8.10 0.53
C LEU A 63 3.51 9.52 1.08
N LYS A 64 4.30 10.28 0.33
CA LYS A 64 4.74 11.64 0.68
C LYS A 64 3.55 12.56 0.86
N LYS A 65 2.67 12.56 -0.14
CA LYS A 65 1.43 13.35 -0.15
C LYS A 65 0.48 12.77 -1.18
N GLY A 66 -0.80 12.91 -0.96
CA GLY A 66 -1.79 12.59 -1.99
C GLY A 66 -3.19 12.52 -1.44
N GLY A 67 -4.09 12.10 -2.30
CA GLY A 67 -5.48 11.94 -1.93
C GLY A 67 -6.32 11.31 -3.02
N ALA A 68 -7.52 10.94 -2.63
CA ALA A 68 -8.55 10.46 -3.53
C ALA A 68 -9.86 11.19 -3.23
N SER A 69 -10.72 11.30 -4.24
CA SER A 69 -12.07 11.79 -4.05
C SER A 69 -13.06 10.90 -4.77
N TRP A 70 -14.22 10.71 -4.16
CA TRP A 70 -15.30 9.91 -4.73
C TRP A 70 -16.65 10.54 -4.43
N GLN A 71 -17.62 10.25 -5.30
CA GLN A 71 -19.01 10.61 -5.05
C GLN A 71 -19.62 9.61 -4.06
N GLY A 72 -20.06 10.10 -2.91
CA GLY A 72 -21.00 9.39 -2.02
C GLY A 72 -22.45 9.73 -2.38
N ASP A 73 -23.40 9.29 -1.56
CA ASP A 73 -24.84 9.43 -1.86
C ASP A 73 -25.27 10.87 -2.12
N ASN A 74 -24.80 11.83 -1.30
CA ASN A 74 -25.19 13.24 -1.41
C ASN A 74 -24.01 14.22 -1.40
N GLU A 75 -22.79 13.75 -1.18
CA GLU A 75 -21.60 14.61 -1.05
C GLU A 75 -20.36 13.96 -1.68
N VAL A 76 -19.35 14.79 -1.94
CA VAL A 76 -18.04 14.31 -2.40
C VAL A 76 -17.17 14.12 -1.18
N HIS A 77 -16.70 12.90 -0.99
CA HIS A 77 -15.75 12.59 0.07
C HIS A 77 -14.32 12.77 -0.43
N HIS A 78 -13.44 13.18 0.48
CA HIS A 78 -12.03 13.41 0.24
C HIS A 78 -11.18 12.60 1.21
N LEU A 79 -10.35 11.72 0.69
CA LEU A 79 -9.26 11.10 1.43
C LEU A 79 -7.98 11.88 1.19
N SER A 80 -7.26 12.19 2.25
CA SER A 80 -5.93 12.79 2.18
C SER A 80 -4.91 11.94 2.93
N VAL A 81 -3.69 11.95 2.40
CA VAL A 81 -2.52 11.33 3.00
C VAL A 81 -1.42 12.37 3.06
N ASP A 82 -0.76 12.46 4.22
CA ASP A 82 0.40 13.32 4.42
C ASP A 82 1.48 12.54 5.17
N ASN A 83 2.59 12.22 4.50
CA ASN A 83 3.73 11.58 5.13
C ASN A 83 3.45 10.20 5.78
N LEU A 84 2.65 9.35 5.11
CA LEU A 84 2.38 7.98 5.53
C LEU A 84 3.52 7.06 5.11
N THR A 85 4.04 6.28 6.05
CA THR A 85 5.06 5.27 5.79
C THR A 85 4.53 3.89 6.13
N ALA A 86 4.98 2.87 5.41
CA ALA A 86 4.71 1.49 5.75
C ALA A 86 5.94 0.62 5.43
N HIS A 87 6.20 -0.33 6.31
CA HIS A 87 7.16 -1.39 6.10
C HIS A 87 6.41 -2.69 5.77
N LEU A 88 6.83 -3.36 4.71
CA LEU A 88 6.32 -4.64 4.26
C LEU A 88 7.43 -5.68 4.43
N SER A 89 7.13 -6.79 5.07
CA SER A 89 8.03 -7.94 5.11
C SER A 89 7.29 -9.20 4.68
N HIS A 90 7.99 -10.07 3.96
CA HIS A 90 7.49 -11.36 3.56
C HIS A 90 8.26 -12.43 4.31
N ASP A 91 7.55 -13.26 5.08
CA ASP A 91 8.12 -14.47 5.66
C ASP A 91 7.72 -15.70 4.83
N LYS A 92 8.02 -16.90 5.32
CA LYS A 92 7.86 -18.15 4.56
C LYS A 92 6.44 -18.38 4.01
N GLN A 93 5.40 -17.74 4.55
CA GLN A 93 4.02 -17.97 4.12
C GLN A 93 3.12 -16.72 4.08
N SER A 94 3.58 -15.56 4.55
CA SER A 94 2.69 -14.40 4.71
C SER A 94 3.39 -13.06 4.56
N TRP A 95 2.59 -12.05 4.23
CA TRP A 95 2.99 -10.65 4.25
C TRP A 95 2.61 -10.03 5.59
N ALA A 96 3.57 -9.38 6.24
CA ALA A 96 3.35 -8.52 7.39
C ALA A 96 3.47 -7.05 6.98
N PHE A 97 2.56 -6.23 7.50
CA PHE A 97 2.52 -4.79 7.25
C PHE A 97 2.66 -4.06 8.58
N TYR A 98 3.61 -3.14 8.64
CA TYR A 98 3.80 -2.26 9.78
C TYR A 98 3.64 -0.81 9.35
N ILE A 99 2.65 -0.13 9.93
CA ILE A 99 2.34 1.28 9.67
C ILE A 99 2.48 2.02 11.01
N PRO A 100 3.57 2.79 11.23
CA PRO A 100 3.83 3.40 12.53
C PRO A 100 2.85 4.52 12.90
N ASP A 101 2.33 5.26 11.91
CA ASP A 101 1.40 6.37 12.11
C ASP A 101 0.46 6.47 10.90
N THR A 102 -0.85 6.33 11.14
CA THR A 102 -1.84 6.38 10.07
C THR A 102 -2.17 7.84 9.79
N ARG A 103 -1.35 8.48 8.95
CA ARG A 103 -1.52 9.89 8.53
C ARG A 103 -2.53 10.03 7.39
N ILE A 104 -3.72 9.53 7.65
CA ILE A 104 -4.84 9.51 6.72
C ILE A 104 -5.96 10.32 7.34
N ALA A 105 -6.60 11.16 6.54
CA ALA A 105 -7.85 11.81 6.91
C ALA A 105 -8.93 11.56 5.86
N ILE A 106 -10.18 11.49 6.31
CA ILE A 106 -11.37 11.50 5.45
C ILE A 106 -12.16 12.75 5.81
N ASP A 107 -12.47 13.59 4.83
CA ASP A 107 -13.20 14.85 5.00
C ASP A 107 -12.62 15.71 6.13
N ASP A 108 -11.30 15.87 6.08
CA ASP A 108 -10.46 16.59 7.05
C ASP A 108 -10.48 16.02 8.48
N LYS A 109 -11.06 14.83 8.68
CA LYS A 109 -11.08 14.12 9.96
C LYS A 109 -10.00 13.03 9.95
N PRO A 110 -8.95 13.14 10.78
CA PRO A 110 -7.93 12.10 10.89
C PRO A 110 -8.56 10.76 11.29
N LEU A 111 -8.11 9.68 10.64
CA LEU A 111 -8.43 8.34 11.12
C LEU A 111 -7.76 8.12 12.48
N ALA A 112 -8.48 7.51 13.41
CA ALA A 112 -7.98 7.28 14.76
C ALA A 112 -6.67 6.48 14.74
N LYS A 113 -5.70 6.87 15.57
CA LYS A 113 -4.46 6.10 15.76
C LYS A 113 -4.81 4.74 16.36
N ARG A 114 -4.37 3.68 15.68
CA ARG A 114 -4.48 2.32 16.21
C ARG A 114 -3.43 2.12 17.30
N SER A 115 -3.83 1.62 18.47
CA SER A 115 -2.94 1.47 19.62
C SER A 115 -1.82 0.46 19.33
N PRO A 116 -0.56 0.71 19.76
CA PRO A 116 0.51 -0.28 19.71
C PRO A 116 0.15 -1.43 20.65
N GLY A 117 -0.40 -2.52 20.11
CA GLY A 117 -0.98 -3.62 20.88
C GLY A 117 -2.02 -4.42 20.10
N ASP A 118 -2.60 -3.81 19.06
CA ASP A 118 -3.38 -4.52 18.04
C ASP A 118 -2.41 -5.29 17.13
N GLY A 119 -1.78 -6.33 17.66
CA GLY A 119 -1.12 -7.32 16.83
C GLY A 119 -2.10 -7.80 15.76
N VAL A 120 -1.62 -7.94 14.53
CA VAL A 120 -2.31 -8.81 13.58
C VAL A 120 -2.40 -10.15 14.27
N ASP A 121 -3.61 -10.55 14.68
CA ASP A 121 -3.86 -11.96 14.95
C ASP A 121 -3.46 -12.69 13.66
N PRO A 122 -2.41 -13.54 13.66
CA PRO A 122 -2.11 -14.36 12.49
C PRO A 122 -3.30 -15.28 12.11
N GLY A 123 -4.31 -15.40 12.98
CA GLY A 123 -5.61 -16.03 12.73
C GLY A 123 -6.62 -15.23 11.89
N ALA A 124 -6.36 -13.96 11.56
CA ALA A 124 -7.23 -13.15 10.69
C ALA A 124 -7.06 -13.45 9.18
N GLY A 125 -6.12 -14.33 8.81
CA GLY A 125 -5.94 -14.84 7.44
C GLY A 125 -7.05 -15.79 6.95
N ARG A 126 -8.14 -15.99 7.71
CA ARG A 126 -9.25 -16.86 7.32
C ARG A 126 -10.37 -16.19 6.50
N TRP A 127 -10.30 -14.89 6.25
CA TRP A 127 -11.33 -14.15 5.50
C TRP A 127 -10.96 -13.81 4.06
N TRP A 128 -10.21 -14.68 3.37
CA TRP A 128 -10.10 -14.60 1.89
C TRP A 128 -10.02 -15.99 1.26
N ARG A 129 -10.92 -16.92 1.65
CA ARG A 129 -11.28 -18.03 0.76
C ARG A 129 -12.44 -17.57 -0.11
N ARG A 130 -12.17 -17.42 -1.41
CA ARG A 130 -13.20 -17.51 -2.46
C ARG A 130 -13.95 -18.82 -2.25
N SER A 131 -15.23 -18.75 -1.91
CA SER A 131 -16.19 -19.80 -2.22
C SER A 131 -16.43 -19.74 -3.73
N SER A 132 -15.69 -20.55 -4.47
CA SER A 132 -16.10 -21.02 -5.78
C SER A 132 -17.19 -22.07 -5.59
N ALA A 133 -18.39 -21.75 -6.05
CA ALA A 133 -19.41 -22.70 -6.49
C ALA A 133 -20.05 -22.11 -7.73
#